data_AF-A0A2S5BFZ2-F1
#
_entry.id   AF-A0A2S5BFZ2-F1
#
_cell.length_a   1.000
_cell.length_b   1.000
_cell.length_c   1.000
_cell.angle_alpha   90.00
_cell.angle_beta   90.00
_cell.angle_gamma   90.00
#
_symmetry.space_group_name_H-M   'P 1'
#
loop_
_entity.id
_entity.type
_entity.pdbx_description
1 polymer ?
#
loop_
_entity_poly.entity_id
_entity_poly.type
_entity_poly.pdbx_seq_one_letter_code
_entity_poly.pdbx_strand_id
1 'polypeptide(L)'
;MRHSIESLASEGGERSRDDTPLLPQHTRDCDTKDERWRARIVCAADDSDDDDLHGHGRRTDRVRTDSDEAAYSKRIRAHRRQHRLASLAYSSTLICFAVSCILAAGVIGWVAHFLYMRHEAYSTAVFARPLIPEPVSVEERVPPFVRSGANASPGYVSSRNGAEAWRRADVEQELDRRFRDLDLPGGHSMHDLSCVDLSQLSASTLNDRYYPLRSANGTSAARQGRTLLALNLFNSQDLLPSLSQTLLAVADYLGPASVHISIFENGSKDHTTTMLAHLAAALTALGVDHTIVSDPRETDWKAVDRIDQLAVYRNVAIEPMRSQPAAGWGDVVFINDVYVCPADVLELLFQRKAQDADAACAMDWRRTKGLGQRWRDGIKFYDNWVSRTLRGGMLRARADVLAEFRDGVDELWDQPGEEYSRERFQLGLPVPVYSCWNGMLSLTAEPFVSTASSSRYNLFAPSTSSETWRRPPPIQVDRPVQFRSALNHMGECAASECKTLAKDFWSRGFDRWVIVPSVRTTYDLETFSHPQLVELVSRHSPSQSTLRLEPPAKTSSDDATEPSERIRWSDLTPPQEIICWAWVRGFHLDFEIIRASWERPWAYARSLITRARS
;
A
#
# COMPACT_ATOMS: atom_id res chain seq x y z
N MET A 1 -7.55 12.72 -5.43
CA MET A 1 -7.58 14.06 -4.83
C MET A 1 -6.20 14.48 -4.37
N ARG A 2 -5.76 15.70 -4.68
CA ARG A 2 -4.64 16.38 -4.01
C ARG A 2 -5.25 17.48 -3.12
N HIS A 3 -4.91 17.53 -1.84
CA HIS A 3 -5.42 18.57 -0.91
C HIS A 3 -4.26 19.42 -0.40
N SER A 4 -4.41 20.74 -0.49
CA SER A 4 -3.53 21.73 0.14
C SER A 4 -3.76 21.75 1.66
N ILE A 5 -2.69 21.96 2.43
CA ILE A 5 -2.70 22.04 3.90
C ILE A 5 -3.22 23.40 4.41
N GLU A 6 -3.51 24.36 3.53
CA GLU A 6 -3.97 25.70 3.90
C GLU A 6 -5.39 25.96 3.39
N SER A 7 -6.42 25.81 4.25
CA SER A 7 -7.55 26.75 4.31
C SER A 7 -8.47 26.45 5.51
N LEU A 8 -8.22 27.11 6.64
CA LEU A 8 -9.22 27.35 7.68
C LEU A 8 -9.06 28.80 8.14
N ALA A 9 -9.64 29.73 7.38
CA ALA A 9 -9.95 31.09 7.83
C ALA A 9 -10.90 31.77 6.82
N SER A 10 -12.06 32.25 7.31
CA SER A 10 -12.86 33.39 6.80
C SER A 10 -13.49 33.26 5.40
N GLU A 11 -14.78 33.44 5.07
CA GLU A 11 -16.00 34.14 5.55
C GLU A 11 -17.20 33.39 4.87
N GLY A 12 -18.46 33.37 5.27
CA GLY A 12 -19.31 34.40 5.88
C GLY A 12 -20.11 35.19 4.81
N GLY A 13 -21.30 34.72 4.37
CA GLY A 13 -22.28 35.60 3.70
C GLY A 13 -23.16 35.03 2.56
N GLU A 14 -24.45 34.83 2.89
CA GLU A 14 -25.71 35.03 2.13
C GLU A 14 -26.01 34.49 0.70
N ARG A 15 -27.26 33.99 0.60
CA ARG A 15 -28.03 33.61 -0.60
C ARG A 15 -28.46 34.84 -1.42
N SER A 16 -28.54 34.72 -2.75
CA SER A 16 -29.74 35.03 -3.55
C SER A 16 -29.61 34.57 -5.01
N ARG A 17 -30.75 34.39 -5.65
CA ARG A 17 -31.06 33.86 -6.99
C ARG A 17 -30.84 34.85 -8.14
N ASP A 18 -30.89 34.25 -9.34
CA ASP A 18 -31.25 34.77 -10.67
C ASP A 18 -30.29 35.76 -11.35
N ASP A 19 -29.70 35.33 -12.46
CA ASP A 19 -30.09 35.87 -13.78
C ASP A 19 -29.42 35.11 -14.94
N THR A 20 -30.24 34.74 -15.92
CA THR A 20 -29.83 34.22 -17.23
C THR A 20 -29.55 35.42 -18.15
N PRO A 21 -28.54 35.36 -19.03
CA PRO A 21 -28.82 35.85 -20.38
C PRO A 21 -28.19 35.03 -21.52
N LEU A 22 -29.08 34.71 -22.46
CA LEU A 22 -29.00 35.00 -23.90
C LEU A 22 -27.92 34.31 -24.77
N LEU A 23 -28.45 33.47 -25.67
CA LEU A 23 -27.91 32.97 -26.93
C LEU A 23 -27.21 34.05 -27.79
N PRO A 24 -26.27 33.64 -28.65
CA PRO A 24 -26.11 34.26 -29.97
C PRO A 24 -26.51 33.32 -31.11
N GLN A 25 -27.10 33.96 -32.09
CA GLN A 25 -27.76 33.43 -33.27
C GLN A 25 -26.78 32.99 -34.35
N HIS A 26 -27.34 32.13 -35.19
CA HIS A 26 -26.90 31.70 -36.50
C HIS A 26 -26.84 32.89 -37.47
N THR A 27 -25.71 33.12 -38.14
CA THR A 27 -25.67 33.82 -39.43
C THR A 27 -24.79 33.02 -40.40
N ARG A 28 -25.43 32.49 -41.44
CA ARG A 28 -24.79 31.96 -42.65
C ARG A 28 -24.58 33.16 -43.56
N ASP A 29 -23.33 33.47 -43.88
CA ASP A 29 -23.01 34.23 -45.08
C ASP A 29 -22.45 33.28 -46.13
N CYS A 30 -23.11 33.29 -47.28
CA CYS A 30 -22.62 32.74 -48.52
C CYS A 30 -21.56 33.70 -49.05
N ASP A 31 -20.39 33.16 -49.41
CA ASP A 31 -19.65 33.75 -50.51
C ASP A 31 -18.90 32.72 -51.33
N THR A 32 -18.96 32.95 -52.63
CA THR A 32 -18.50 32.09 -53.72
C THR A 32 -17.02 32.30 -54.03
N LYS A 33 -16.29 31.21 -54.35
CA LYS A 33 -15.58 30.98 -55.63
C LYS A 33 -14.51 29.89 -55.50
N ASP A 34 -14.49 29.02 -56.52
CA ASP A 34 -13.37 28.39 -57.24
C ASP A 34 -12.13 27.90 -56.43
N GLU A 35 -11.58 26.71 -56.61
CA GLU A 35 -11.34 26.02 -57.88
C GLU A 35 -10.90 24.56 -57.62
N ARG A 36 -11.26 23.67 -58.56
CA ARG A 36 -10.44 22.55 -59.09
C ARG A 36 -10.23 21.26 -58.27
N TRP A 37 -11.01 20.24 -58.61
CA TRP A 37 -10.58 18.82 -58.57
C TRP A 37 -10.68 18.18 -59.96
N ARG A 38 -9.57 17.58 -60.42
CA ARG A 38 -9.49 16.73 -61.62
C ARG A 38 -9.61 15.27 -61.19
N ALA A 39 -10.55 14.55 -61.79
CA ALA A 39 -10.40 13.12 -62.08
C ALA A 39 -11.27 12.76 -63.30
N ARG A 40 -10.60 12.40 -64.40
CA ARG A 40 -11.19 11.96 -65.67
C ARG A 40 -11.68 10.51 -65.52
N ILE A 41 -12.94 10.25 -65.90
CA ILE A 41 -13.33 8.97 -66.51
C ILE A 41 -14.19 9.32 -67.72
N VAL A 42 -13.70 8.91 -68.88
CA VAL A 42 -14.27 9.13 -70.21
C VAL A 42 -15.30 8.03 -70.45
N CYS A 43 -16.56 8.41 -70.70
CA CYS A 43 -17.54 7.58 -71.39
C CYS A 43 -17.70 8.19 -72.79
N ALA A 44 -17.22 7.49 -73.81
CA ALA A 44 -17.50 7.82 -75.19
C ALA A 44 -18.67 6.96 -75.66
N ALA A 45 -19.76 7.62 -76.01
CA ALA A 45 -20.77 7.13 -76.94
C ALA A 45 -20.66 8.05 -78.15
N ASP A 46 -20.50 7.49 -79.34
CA ASP A 46 -20.75 8.19 -80.59
C ASP A 46 -21.36 7.19 -81.56
N ASP A 47 -22.55 7.55 -82.03
CA ASP A 47 -23.29 6.95 -83.12
C ASP A 47 -23.11 7.81 -84.37
N SER A 48 -22.97 7.11 -85.50
CA SER A 48 -23.55 7.39 -86.83
C SER A 48 -23.05 8.54 -87.71
N ASP A 49 -22.48 8.17 -88.87
CA ASP A 49 -23.01 8.39 -90.25
C ASP A 49 -21.84 8.44 -91.27
N ASP A 50 -21.74 7.42 -92.13
CA ASP A 50 -22.12 7.38 -93.56
C ASP A 50 -20.96 7.81 -94.49
N ASP A 51 -20.43 6.87 -95.27
CA ASP A 51 -20.73 6.77 -96.71
C ASP A 51 -19.74 5.83 -97.45
N ASP A 52 -20.36 5.05 -98.35
CA ASP A 52 -19.90 4.69 -99.69
C ASP A 52 -18.90 3.55 -100.02
N LEU A 53 -19.49 2.60 -100.77
CA LEU A 53 -19.07 2.05 -102.07
C LEU A 53 -18.28 0.73 -102.18
N HIS A 54 -18.99 -0.21 -102.81
CA HIS A 54 -18.57 -1.22 -103.78
C HIS A 54 -17.89 -2.53 -103.34
N GLY A 55 -18.63 -3.62 -103.56
CA GLY A 55 -18.23 -4.56 -104.62
C GLY A 55 -17.87 -5.99 -104.22
N HIS A 56 -18.78 -6.91 -104.60
CA HIS A 56 -18.55 -8.31 -104.97
C HIS A 56 -18.27 -9.39 -103.90
N GLY A 57 -19.07 -10.46 -103.98
CA GLY A 57 -18.56 -11.82 -103.79
C GLY A 57 -19.44 -12.75 -102.96
N ARG A 58 -20.27 -13.55 -103.63
CA ARG A 58 -20.92 -14.74 -103.06
C ARG A 58 -19.91 -15.67 -102.39
N ARG A 59 -20.19 -16.10 -101.15
CA ARG A 59 -20.11 -17.54 -100.78
C ARG A 59 -20.87 -17.79 -99.47
N THR A 60 -21.90 -18.61 -99.57
CA THR A 60 -22.61 -19.22 -98.46
C THR A 60 -21.74 -20.32 -97.86
N ASP A 61 -21.08 -20.06 -96.74
CA ASP A 61 -20.58 -21.12 -95.86
C ASP A 61 -21.40 -21.12 -94.57
N ARG A 62 -22.28 -22.13 -94.47
CA ARG A 62 -22.93 -22.52 -93.21
C ARG A 62 -21.85 -23.06 -92.29
N VAL A 63 -21.25 -22.21 -91.47
CA VAL A 63 -20.47 -22.65 -90.32
C VAL A 63 -21.45 -22.99 -89.20
N ARG A 64 -21.46 -24.27 -88.85
CA ARG A 64 -22.22 -24.87 -87.76
C ARG A 64 -21.59 -24.44 -86.43
N THR A 65 -22.19 -23.51 -85.71
CA THR A 65 -21.80 -23.10 -84.35
C THR A 65 -22.77 -23.63 -83.29
N ASP A 66 -23.02 -24.93 -83.28
CA ASP A 66 -23.90 -25.57 -82.29
C ASP A 66 -23.16 -25.94 -80.97
N SER A 67 -21.93 -25.46 -80.77
CA SER A 67 -21.10 -25.81 -79.60
C SER A 67 -20.78 -24.67 -78.63
N ASP A 68 -21.09 -23.40 -78.94
CA ASP A 68 -20.65 -22.26 -78.11
C ASP A 68 -21.73 -21.64 -77.19
N GLU A 69 -23.02 -21.67 -77.56
CA GLU A 69 -24.08 -21.12 -76.68
C GLU A 69 -24.30 -21.95 -75.41
N ALA A 70 -24.22 -23.28 -75.50
CA ALA A 70 -24.36 -24.17 -74.35
C ALA A 70 -23.18 -23.99 -73.37
N ALA A 71 -21.96 -23.80 -73.88
CA ALA A 71 -20.77 -23.56 -73.08
C ALA A 71 -20.77 -22.16 -72.46
N TYR A 72 -21.18 -21.13 -73.21
CA TYR A 72 -21.33 -19.75 -72.73
C TYR A 72 -22.41 -19.63 -71.66
N SER A 73 -23.59 -20.22 -71.87
CA SER A 73 -24.69 -20.21 -70.89
C SER A 73 -24.35 -20.99 -69.62
N LYS A 74 -23.50 -22.04 -69.70
CA LYS A 74 -22.99 -22.77 -68.54
C LYS A 74 -21.96 -21.96 -67.75
N ARG A 75 -21.07 -21.22 -68.43
CA ARG A 75 -20.12 -20.28 -67.79
C ARG A 75 -20.84 -19.11 -67.10
N ILE A 76 -21.84 -18.49 -67.74
CA ILE A 76 -22.64 -17.43 -67.12
C ILE A 76 -23.39 -17.93 -65.89
N ARG A 77 -23.98 -19.13 -65.95
CA ARG A 77 -24.65 -19.75 -64.79
C ARG A 77 -23.66 -20.01 -63.64
N ALA A 78 -22.45 -20.49 -63.94
CA ALA A 78 -21.40 -20.68 -62.95
C ALA A 78 -20.94 -19.35 -62.32
N HIS A 79 -20.72 -18.31 -63.12
CA HIS A 79 -20.32 -16.98 -62.66
C HIS A 79 -21.40 -16.30 -61.81
N ARG A 80 -22.68 -16.39 -62.22
CA ARG A 80 -23.83 -15.93 -61.42
C ARG A 80 -23.95 -16.69 -60.10
N ARG A 81 -23.68 -18.00 -60.09
CA ARG A 81 -23.67 -18.80 -58.86
C ARG A 81 -22.52 -18.39 -57.93
N GLN A 82 -21.32 -18.15 -58.46
CA GLN A 82 -20.18 -17.65 -57.70
C GLN A 82 -20.42 -16.26 -57.13
N HIS A 83 -20.98 -15.33 -57.91
CA HIS A 83 -21.37 -14.00 -57.41
C HIS A 83 -22.46 -14.07 -56.32
N ARG A 84 -23.45 -14.96 -56.47
CA ARG A 84 -24.47 -15.18 -55.43
C ARG A 84 -23.86 -15.75 -54.15
N LEU A 85 -22.93 -16.70 -54.25
CA LEU A 85 -22.22 -17.24 -53.09
C LEU A 85 -21.31 -16.21 -52.42
N ALA A 86 -20.60 -15.38 -53.20
CA ALA A 86 -19.77 -14.30 -52.66
C ALA A 86 -20.61 -13.20 -52.00
N SER A 87 -21.77 -12.84 -52.58
CA SER A 87 -22.73 -11.90 -51.99
C SER A 87 -23.38 -12.45 -50.72
N LEU A 88 -23.70 -13.74 -50.67
CA LEU A 88 -24.16 -14.42 -49.47
C LEU A 88 -23.08 -14.48 -48.38
N ALA A 89 -21.82 -14.73 -48.74
CA ALA A 89 -20.71 -14.70 -47.81
C ALA A 89 -20.49 -13.29 -47.24
N TYR A 90 -20.52 -12.25 -48.10
CA TYR A 90 -20.37 -10.86 -47.69
C TYR A 90 -21.52 -10.34 -46.82
N SER A 91 -22.77 -10.70 -47.16
CA SER A 91 -23.93 -10.36 -46.33
C SER A 91 -23.91 -11.11 -44.99
N SER A 92 -23.49 -12.39 -44.98
CA SER A 92 -23.30 -13.16 -43.75
C SER A 92 -22.23 -12.56 -42.85
N THR A 93 -21.07 -12.14 -43.39
CA THR A 93 -20.02 -11.50 -42.58
C THR A 93 -20.47 -10.13 -42.04
N LEU A 94 -21.22 -9.34 -42.82
CA LEU A 94 -21.81 -8.09 -42.33
C LEU A 94 -22.83 -8.32 -41.21
N ILE A 95 -23.69 -9.34 -41.33
CA ILE A 95 -24.65 -9.68 -40.28
C ILE A 95 -23.91 -10.15 -39.03
N CYS A 96 -22.92 -11.04 -39.15
CA CYS A 96 -22.09 -11.49 -38.03
C CYS A 96 -21.36 -10.32 -37.35
N PHE A 97 -20.83 -9.38 -38.13
CA PHE A 97 -20.18 -8.17 -37.60
C PHE A 97 -21.19 -7.28 -36.86
N ALA A 98 -22.36 -7.01 -37.45
CA ALA A 98 -23.41 -6.21 -36.82
C ALA A 98 -23.91 -6.84 -35.52
N VAL A 99 -24.18 -8.15 -35.51
CA VAL A 99 -24.56 -8.90 -34.31
C VAL A 99 -23.45 -8.83 -33.27
N SER A 100 -22.19 -8.99 -33.66
CA SER A 100 -21.04 -8.89 -32.75
C SER A 100 -20.92 -7.49 -32.13
N CYS A 101 -21.13 -6.43 -32.91
CA CYS A 101 -21.14 -5.05 -32.42
C CYS A 101 -22.29 -4.81 -31.43
N ILE A 102 -23.49 -5.33 -31.71
CA ILE A 102 -24.65 -5.22 -30.81
C ILE A 102 -24.37 -5.97 -29.49
N LEU A 103 -23.84 -7.19 -29.57
CA LEU A 103 -23.45 -7.95 -28.38
C LEU A 103 -22.36 -7.23 -27.58
N ALA A 104 -21.33 -6.69 -28.24
CA ALA A 104 -20.29 -5.92 -27.58
C ALA A 104 -20.85 -4.67 -26.90
N ALA A 105 -21.75 -3.92 -27.56
CA ALA A 105 -22.42 -2.77 -26.98
C ALA A 105 -23.30 -3.16 -25.77
N GLY A 106 -24.01 -4.29 -25.86
CA GLY A 106 -24.78 -4.85 -24.75
C GLY A 106 -23.91 -5.23 -23.56
N VAL A 107 -22.75 -5.85 -23.80
CA VAL A 107 -21.77 -6.19 -22.76
C VAL A 107 -21.18 -4.92 -22.13
N ILE A 108 -20.78 -3.93 -22.93
CA ILE A 108 -20.26 -2.66 -22.41
C ILE A 108 -21.32 -1.93 -21.59
N GLY A 109 -22.56 -1.87 -22.06
CA GLY A 109 -23.68 -1.26 -21.34
C GLY A 109 -23.98 -1.99 -20.03
N TRP A 110 -23.99 -3.32 -20.03
CA TRP A 110 -24.15 -4.12 -18.82
C TRP A 110 -23.00 -3.91 -17.83
N VAL A 111 -21.74 -3.90 -18.29
CA VAL A 111 -20.57 -3.62 -17.45
C VAL A 111 -20.66 -2.21 -16.85
N ALA A 112 -20.99 -1.20 -17.65
CA ALA A 112 -21.15 0.17 -17.18
C ALA A 112 -22.28 0.29 -16.15
N HIS A 113 -23.44 -0.33 -16.41
CA HIS A 113 -24.56 -0.36 -15.47
C HIS A 113 -24.21 -1.10 -14.17
N PHE A 114 -23.54 -2.26 -14.27
CA PHE A 114 -23.07 -3.02 -13.11
C PHE A 114 -22.08 -2.20 -12.26
N LEU A 115 -21.12 -1.53 -12.90
CA LEU A 115 -20.17 -0.65 -12.22
C LEU A 115 -20.87 0.55 -11.57
N TYR A 116 -21.85 1.15 -12.25
CA TYR A 116 -22.65 2.26 -11.72
C TYR A 116 -23.48 1.83 -10.51
N MET A 117 -24.28 0.76 -10.61
CA MET A 117 -25.12 0.27 -9.50
C MET A 117 -24.27 -0.14 -8.30
N ARG A 118 -23.11 -0.76 -8.54
CA ARG A 118 -22.16 -1.11 -7.49
C ARG A 118 -21.58 0.15 -6.83
N HIS A 119 -21.22 1.16 -7.62
CA HIS A 119 -20.74 2.43 -7.09
C HIS A 119 -21.81 3.15 -6.28
N GLU A 120 -23.02 3.26 -6.80
CA GLU A 120 -24.16 3.94 -6.17
C GLU A 120 -24.50 3.28 -4.83
N ALA A 121 -24.62 1.95 -4.79
CA ALA A 121 -24.81 1.18 -3.57
C ALA A 121 -23.71 1.38 -2.52
N TYR A 122 -22.45 1.63 -2.94
CA TYR A 122 -21.37 1.95 -2.00
C TYR A 122 -21.41 3.40 -1.52
N SER A 123 -21.74 4.34 -2.41
CA SER A 123 -21.82 5.76 -2.06
C SER A 123 -22.95 6.07 -1.08
N THR A 124 -24.00 5.22 -1.05
CA THR A 124 -25.17 5.36 -0.18
C THR A 124 -25.21 4.32 0.95
N ALA A 125 -24.18 3.49 1.08
CA ALA A 125 -24.10 2.47 2.12
C ALA A 125 -24.07 3.14 3.51
N VAL A 126 -25.09 2.86 4.32
CA VAL A 126 -25.09 3.22 5.74
C VAL A 126 -24.40 2.09 6.49
N PHE A 127 -23.19 2.35 6.97
CA PHE A 127 -22.47 1.39 7.81
C PHE A 127 -23.04 1.38 9.22
N ALA A 128 -23.13 0.20 9.81
CA ALA A 128 -23.38 0.06 11.24
C ALA A 128 -22.20 0.65 12.04
N ARG A 129 -22.46 1.01 13.31
CA ARG A 129 -21.39 1.43 14.22
C ARG A 129 -20.37 0.29 14.38
N PRO A 130 -19.08 0.61 14.58
CA PRO A 130 -18.07 -0.40 14.90
C PRO A 130 -18.48 -1.25 16.10
N LEU A 131 -18.12 -2.53 16.05
CA LEU A 131 -18.15 -3.43 17.20
C LEU A 131 -17.16 -2.90 18.25
N ILE A 132 -17.68 -2.58 19.43
CA ILE A 132 -16.89 -2.24 20.60
C ILE A 132 -16.39 -3.54 21.23
N PRO A 133 -15.07 -3.78 21.30
CA PRO A 133 -14.51 -5.03 21.81
C PRO A 133 -14.76 -5.21 23.31
N GLU A 134 -14.92 -6.47 23.72
CA GLU A 134 -14.99 -6.93 25.11
C GLU A 134 -13.88 -7.97 25.30
N PRO A 135 -12.61 -7.53 25.27
CA PRO A 135 -11.45 -8.42 25.29
C PRO A 135 -11.35 -9.17 26.62
N VAL A 136 -11.02 -10.46 26.54
CA VAL A 136 -10.72 -11.32 27.68
C VAL A 136 -9.27 -11.80 27.62
N SER A 137 -8.59 -11.86 28.76
CA SER A 137 -7.24 -12.42 28.85
C SER A 137 -7.22 -13.87 28.34
N VAL A 138 -6.21 -14.23 27.57
CA VAL A 138 -6.04 -15.59 27.07
C VAL A 138 -5.12 -16.44 27.93
N GLU A 139 -4.24 -15.83 28.74
CA GLU A 139 -3.20 -16.55 29.49
C GLU A 139 -3.76 -17.64 30.41
N GLU A 140 -4.88 -17.34 31.08
CA GLU A 140 -5.54 -18.24 32.03
C GLU A 140 -6.08 -19.54 31.39
N ARG A 141 -6.08 -19.63 30.05
CA ARG A 141 -6.56 -20.80 29.30
C ARG A 141 -5.56 -21.96 29.33
N VAL A 142 -4.31 -21.73 29.71
CA VAL A 142 -3.24 -22.74 29.70
C VAL A 142 -2.49 -22.76 31.04
N PRO A 143 -1.91 -23.90 31.43
CA PRO A 143 -1.11 -23.96 32.66
C PRO A 143 0.17 -23.10 32.52
N PRO A 144 0.67 -22.52 33.62
CA PRO A 144 1.92 -21.78 33.60
C PRO A 144 3.11 -22.66 33.23
N PHE A 145 4.25 -22.04 32.91
CA PHE A 145 5.50 -22.76 32.68
C PHE A 145 6.11 -23.17 34.03
N VAL A 146 6.22 -24.48 34.27
CA VAL A 146 6.76 -25.05 35.52
C VAL A 146 8.06 -25.79 35.21
N ARG A 147 9.13 -25.49 35.96
CA ARG A 147 10.42 -26.21 35.83
C ARG A 147 10.32 -27.58 36.49
N SER A 148 10.80 -28.63 35.81
CA SER A 148 10.93 -29.96 36.40
C SER A 148 11.81 -29.92 37.65
N GLY A 149 11.24 -30.28 38.80
CA GLY A 149 11.91 -30.29 40.11
C GLY A 149 11.56 -29.14 41.05
N ALA A 150 10.85 -28.11 40.59
CA ALA A 150 10.21 -27.15 41.49
C ALA A 150 8.94 -27.80 42.06
N ASN A 151 8.86 -28.01 43.38
CA ASN A 151 7.65 -28.50 44.02
C ASN A 151 6.48 -27.59 43.64
N ALA A 152 5.57 -28.11 42.80
CA ALA A 152 4.37 -27.44 42.34
C ALA A 152 3.38 -27.30 43.52
N SER A 153 3.67 -26.37 44.43
CA SER A 153 2.69 -25.88 45.38
C SER A 153 1.79 -24.88 44.64
N PRO A 154 0.46 -24.92 44.82
CA PRO A 154 -0.44 -23.95 44.19
C PRO A 154 -0.07 -22.55 44.70
N GLY A 155 0.50 -21.71 43.84
CA GLY A 155 0.95 -20.36 44.17
C GLY A 155 2.44 -20.06 44.00
N TYR A 156 3.27 -21.03 43.56
CA TYR A 156 4.69 -20.75 43.28
C TYR A 156 4.87 -20.00 41.95
N VAL A 157 5.15 -18.71 42.04
CA VAL A 157 5.59 -17.86 40.92
C VAL A 157 7.11 -17.88 40.90
N SER A 158 7.71 -18.33 39.79
CA SER A 158 9.17 -18.30 39.59
C SER A 158 9.67 -16.87 39.80
N SER A 159 10.68 -16.71 40.68
CA SER A 159 11.29 -15.41 40.96
C SER A 159 11.81 -14.78 39.67
N ARG A 160 11.43 -13.51 39.41
CA ARG A 160 11.86 -12.73 38.24
C ARG A 160 13.38 -12.51 38.16
N ASN A 161 14.11 -12.69 39.27
CA ASN A 161 15.57 -12.54 39.33
C ASN A 161 16.18 -13.63 40.23
N GLY A 162 17.20 -14.35 39.74
CA GLY A 162 17.97 -15.32 40.51
C GLY A 162 18.33 -16.60 39.74
N ALA A 163 18.98 -17.56 40.42
CA ALA A 163 19.33 -18.88 39.88
C ALA A 163 18.11 -19.71 39.42
N GLU A 164 16.91 -19.29 39.82
CA GLU A 164 15.61 -19.92 39.52
C GLU A 164 14.89 -19.31 38.31
N ALA A 165 15.41 -18.25 37.68
CA ALA A 165 14.81 -17.61 36.50
C ALA A 165 14.96 -18.48 35.23
N TRP A 166 13.92 -18.54 34.40
CA TRP A 166 13.95 -19.24 33.12
C TRP A 166 14.99 -18.61 32.17
N ARG A 167 15.77 -19.44 31.46
CA ARG A 167 16.58 -18.95 30.34
C ARG A 167 15.71 -18.91 29.09
N ARG A 168 15.91 -17.92 28.21
CA ARG A 168 15.18 -17.80 26.94
C ARG A 168 15.11 -19.12 26.16
N ALA A 169 16.25 -19.78 25.95
CA ALA A 169 16.31 -21.03 25.20
C ALA A 169 15.47 -22.17 25.84
N ASP A 170 15.38 -22.23 27.16
CA ASP A 170 14.57 -23.25 27.86
C ASP A 170 13.07 -22.94 27.67
N VAL A 171 12.68 -21.66 27.65
CA VAL A 171 11.29 -21.22 27.40
C VAL A 171 10.89 -21.47 25.95
N GLU A 172 11.76 -21.12 24.99
CA GLU A 172 11.54 -21.37 23.56
C GLU A 172 11.35 -22.87 23.31
N GLN A 173 12.20 -23.72 23.88
CA GLN A 173 12.08 -25.18 23.73
C GLN A 173 10.76 -25.71 24.31
N GLU A 174 10.33 -25.23 25.48
CA GLU A 174 9.06 -25.64 26.08
C GLU A 174 7.85 -25.10 25.30
N LEU A 175 7.92 -23.87 24.80
CA LEU A 175 6.87 -23.30 23.95
C LEU A 175 6.73 -24.08 22.64
N ASP A 176 7.85 -24.41 21.99
CA ASP A 176 7.89 -25.23 20.78
C ASP A 176 7.38 -26.65 21.05
N ARG A 177 7.61 -27.20 22.25
CA ARG A 177 7.01 -28.47 22.65
C ARG A 177 5.48 -28.35 22.75
N ARG A 178 4.98 -27.33 23.44
CA ARG A 178 3.53 -27.09 23.61
C ARG A 178 2.81 -26.84 22.28
N PHE A 179 3.42 -26.10 21.35
CA PHE A 179 2.85 -25.89 20.02
C PHE A 179 2.78 -27.19 19.21
N ARG A 180 3.78 -28.08 19.29
CA ARG A 180 3.73 -29.40 18.64
C ARG A 180 2.62 -30.29 19.19
N ASP A 181 2.31 -30.17 20.48
CA ASP A 181 1.25 -30.95 21.13
C ASP A 181 -0.17 -30.52 20.69
N LEU A 182 -0.34 -29.39 20.00
CA LEU A 182 -1.65 -28.89 19.54
C LEU A 182 -2.22 -29.63 18.32
N ASP A 183 -1.56 -30.68 17.82
CA ASP A 183 -1.97 -31.49 16.65
C ASP A 183 -2.40 -30.63 15.45
N LEU A 184 -1.58 -29.62 15.13
CA LEU A 184 -1.90 -28.61 14.13
C LEU A 184 -2.05 -29.27 12.73
N PRO A 185 -3.17 -29.04 12.02
CA PRO A 185 -3.39 -29.64 10.71
C PRO A 185 -2.33 -29.20 9.70
N GLY A 186 -1.63 -30.15 9.10
CA GLY A 186 -0.73 -29.92 7.96
C GLY A 186 0.73 -30.31 8.16
N GLY A 187 1.16 -30.77 9.34
CA GLY A 187 2.56 -31.21 9.56
C GLY A 187 3.59 -30.13 9.21
N HIS A 188 3.17 -28.85 9.24
CA HIS A 188 4.00 -27.72 8.87
C HIS A 188 5.15 -27.61 9.86
N SER A 189 6.37 -27.54 9.33
CA SER A 189 7.56 -27.39 10.13
C SER A 189 7.46 -26.05 10.87
N MET A 190 7.33 -26.12 12.19
CA MET A 190 7.29 -24.95 13.07
C MET A 190 8.53 -24.04 12.98
N HIS A 191 9.52 -24.41 12.16
CA HIS A 191 10.81 -23.75 11.98
C HIS A 191 11.01 -23.18 10.58
N ASP A 192 9.94 -22.94 9.84
CA ASP A 192 10.03 -22.57 8.43
C ASP A 192 10.70 -21.19 8.19
N LEU A 193 10.63 -20.27 9.16
CA LEU A 193 11.42 -19.03 9.14
C LEU A 193 12.72 -19.19 9.92
N SER A 194 13.83 -19.42 9.22
CA SER A 194 15.17 -19.40 9.80
C SER A 194 15.69 -17.96 9.88
N CYS A 195 15.77 -17.43 11.10
CA CYS A 195 16.36 -16.12 11.39
C CYS A 195 17.78 -16.26 11.92
N VAL A 196 18.61 -15.26 11.67
CA VAL A 196 19.95 -15.17 12.29
C VAL A 196 19.80 -14.97 13.80
N ASP A 197 20.40 -15.84 14.60
CA ASP A 197 20.35 -15.76 16.06
C ASP A 197 21.13 -14.54 16.57
N LEU A 198 20.44 -13.65 17.30
CA LEU A 198 21.04 -12.48 17.93
C LEU A 198 22.21 -12.81 18.88
N SER A 199 22.23 -14.02 19.45
CA SER A 199 23.31 -14.47 20.34
C SER A 199 24.57 -14.90 19.59
N GLN A 200 24.42 -15.48 18.40
CA GLN A 200 25.52 -15.84 17.50
C GLN A 200 26.15 -14.61 16.85
N LEU A 201 25.46 -13.47 16.91
CA LEU A 201 25.98 -12.16 16.52
C LEU A 201 26.95 -11.56 17.57
N SER A 202 27.24 -12.25 18.68
CA SER A 202 28.23 -11.84 19.70
C SER A 202 29.68 -11.73 19.17
N ALA A 203 29.95 -12.23 17.97
CA ALA A 203 31.20 -12.04 17.23
C ALA A 203 31.08 -11.02 16.06
N SER A 204 29.97 -10.28 15.95
CA SER A 204 29.63 -9.47 14.78
C SER A 204 29.33 -8.00 15.08
N THR A 205 29.53 -7.15 14.07
CA THR A 205 29.23 -5.70 14.06
C THR A 205 27.78 -5.35 14.39
N LEU A 206 26.84 -6.31 14.33
CA LEU A 206 25.41 -6.09 14.60
C LEU A 206 25.09 -5.93 16.08
N ASN A 207 25.77 -6.68 16.97
CA ASN A 207 25.55 -6.50 18.40
C ASN A 207 25.98 -5.10 18.83
N ASP A 208 27.12 -4.61 18.36
CA ASP A 208 27.59 -3.24 18.63
C ASP A 208 26.65 -2.17 18.06
N ARG A 209 26.04 -2.43 16.89
CA ARG A 209 25.06 -1.53 16.27
C ARG A 209 23.81 -1.37 17.15
N TYR A 210 23.24 -2.47 17.63
CA TYR A 210 21.98 -2.45 18.38
C TYR A 210 22.19 -2.31 19.89
N TYR A 211 23.43 -2.47 20.39
CA TYR A 211 23.76 -2.33 21.81
C TYR A 211 23.23 -1.03 22.45
N PRO A 212 23.29 0.15 21.78
CA PRO A 212 22.72 1.39 22.33
C PRO A 212 21.20 1.36 22.54
N LEU A 213 20.47 0.41 21.95
CA LEU A 213 19.04 0.22 22.20
C LEU A 213 18.77 -0.49 23.53
N ARG A 214 19.77 -1.18 24.10
CA ARG A 214 19.63 -1.85 25.39
C ARG A 214 19.53 -0.80 26.49
N SER A 215 18.63 -1.03 27.43
CA SER A 215 18.54 -0.23 28.66
C SER A 215 19.76 -0.49 29.53
N ALA A 216 20.88 0.18 29.26
CA ALA A 216 22.09 0.08 30.07
C ALA A 216 21.84 0.72 31.45
N ASN A 217 21.56 -0.11 32.45
CA ASN A 217 21.63 0.20 33.89
C ASN A 217 21.28 1.64 34.27
N GLY A 218 19.99 2.01 34.21
CA GLY A 218 19.35 3.04 35.04
C GLY A 218 19.86 4.49 34.98
N THR A 219 20.97 4.80 34.34
CA THR A 219 21.58 6.14 34.42
C THR A 219 22.49 6.39 33.21
N SER A 220 21.94 6.80 32.06
CA SER A 220 22.58 7.73 31.08
C SER A 220 21.68 8.06 29.86
N ALA A 221 21.26 9.33 29.80
CA ALA A 221 20.97 10.17 28.61
C ALA A 221 19.80 9.83 27.64
N ALA A 222 18.70 10.56 27.85
CA ALA A 222 17.85 11.26 26.86
C ALA A 222 17.14 10.53 25.69
N ARG A 223 17.37 9.23 25.40
CA ARG A 223 16.64 8.50 24.32
C ARG A 223 16.15 7.10 24.71
N GLN A 224 16.11 6.79 26.00
CA GLN A 224 15.66 5.52 26.57
C GLN A 224 14.28 5.70 27.22
N GLY A 225 13.34 4.85 26.84
CA GLY A 225 12.00 4.74 27.40
C GLY A 225 11.46 3.33 27.16
N ARG A 226 10.33 2.99 27.78
CA ARG A 226 9.69 1.68 27.55
C ARG A 226 9.25 1.56 26.10
N THR A 227 9.44 0.38 25.53
CA THR A 227 9.00 0.02 24.17
C THR A 227 7.74 -0.81 24.26
N LEU A 228 6.65 -0.35 23.64
CA LEU A 228 5.45 -1.15 23.42
C LEU A 228 5.59 -1.91 22.10
N LEU A 229 5.50 -3.24 22.11
CA LEU A 229 5.26 -4.05 20.91
C LEU A 229 3.75 -4.30 20.81
N ALA A 230 3.09 -3.69 19.83
CA ALA A 230 1.63 -3.72 19.67
C ALA A 230 1.23 -4.53 18.42
N LEU A 231 0.35 -5.51 18.60
CA LEU A 231 -0.08 -6.41 17.53
C LEU A 231 -1.59 -6.58 17.50
N ASN A 232 -2.14 -6.67 16.29
CA ASN A 232 -3.52 -7.12 16.03
C ASN A 232 -3.45 -8.38 15.18
N LEU A 233 -4.03 -9.49 15.65
CA LEU A 233 -3.92 -10.79 15.00
C LEU A 233 -5.28 -11.43 14.73
N PHE A 234 -5.39 -12.12 13.60
CA PHE A 234 -6.56 -12.88 13.17
C PHE A 234 -6.13 -14.06 12.32
N ASN A 235 -6.51 -15.28 12.69
CA ASN A 235 -6.13 -16.52 11.99
C ASN A 235 -4.63 -16.59 11.66
N SER A 236 -3.79 -16.42 12.69
CA SER A 236 -2.34 -16.32 12.57
C SER A 236 -1.62 -17.57 13.08
N GLN A 237 -2.29 -18.73 13.12
CA GLN A 237 -1.72 -19.99 13.63
C GLN A 237 -0.37 -20.32 12.99
N ASP A 238 -0.26 -20.21 11.66
CA ASP A 238 0.96 -20.59 10.91
C ASP A 238 2.12 -19.61 11.13
N LEU A 239 1.81 -18.38 11.53
CA LEU A 239 2.79 -17.33 11.81
C LEU A 239 3.34 -17.45 13.24
N LEU A 240 2.49 -17.82 14.19
CA LEU A 240 2.78 -17.73 15.62
C LEU A 240 4.04 -18.45 16.10
N PRO A 241 4.50 -19.60 15.55
CA PRO A 241 5.77 -20.20 15.94
C PRO A 241 6.94 -19.22 15.74
N SER A 242 7.07 -18.69 14.52
CA SER A 242 8.14 -17.74 14.18
C SER A 242 7.98 -16.39 14.89
N LEU A 243 6.77 -15.86 14.95
CA LEU A 243 6.50 -14.58 15.59
C LEU A 243 6.75 -14.65 17.12
N SER A 244 6.40 -15.76 17.77
CA SER A 244 6.66 -15.97 19.19
C SER A 244 8.17 -15.94 19.47
N GLN A 245 8.98 -16.65 18.69
CA GLN A 245 10.43 -16.63 18.83
C GLN A 245 11.00 -15.22 18.60
N THR A 246 10.49 -14.48 17.61
CA THR A 246 10.89 -13.09 17.37
C THR A 246 10.57 -12.18 18.56
N LEU A 247 9.36 -12.26 19.11
CA LEU A 247 8.94 -11.45 20.26
C LEU A 247 9.76 -11.77 21.52
N LEU A 248 10.00 -13.05 21.81
CA LEU A 248 10.81 -13.49 22.95
C LEU A 248 12.26 -13.01 22.82
N ALA A 249 12.86 -13.15 21.62
CA ALA A 249 14.23 -12.72 21.35
C ALA A 249 14.40 -11.20 21.46
N VAL A 250 13.45 -10.42 20.93
CA VAL A 250 13.49 -8.94 21.03
C VAL A 250 13.32 -8.49 22.48
N ALA A 251 12.38 -9.08 23.23
CA ALA A 251 12.15 -8.75 24.63
C ALA A 251 13.37 -9.06 25.51
N ASP A 252 14.00 -10.22 25.31
CA ASP A 252 15.25 -10.60 25.99
C ASP A 252 16.40 -9.63 25.63
N TYR A 253 16.54 -9.26 24.35
CA TYR A 253 17.59 -8.36 23.88
C TYR A 253 17.49 -6.94 24.46
N LEU A 254 16.31 -6.31 24.34
CA LEU A 254 16.04 -4.95 24.84
C LEU A 254 16.01 -4.89 26.37
N GLY A 255 15.71 -6.02 27.01
CA GLY A 255 15.56 -6.19 28.44
C GLY A 255 14.08 -6.35 28.83
N PRO A 256 13.68 -7.43 29.53
CA PRO A 256 12.28 -7.69 29.87
C PRO A 256 11.55 -6.55 30.61
N ALA A 257 12.28 -5.75 31.40
CA ALA A 257 11.71 -4.62 32.14
C ALA A 257 11.46 -3.36 31.27
N SER A 258 12.12 -3.25 30.11
CA SER A 258 11.99 -2.11 29.20
C SER A 258 10.95 -2.34 28.11
N VAL A 259 10.39 -3.55 28.00
CA VAL A 259 9.43 -3.93 26.96
C VAL A 259 8.06 -4.22 27.59
N HIS A 260 7.01 -3.84 26.88
CA HIS A 260 5.66 -4.35 27.10
C HIS A 260 5.13 -4.92 25.78
N ILE A 261 4.54 -6.11 25.80
CA ILE A 261 3.93 -6.72 24.59
C ILE A 261 2.41 -6.68 24.70
N SER A 262 1.72 -5.98 23.81
CA SER A 262 0.27 -5.92 23.76
C SER A 262 -0.25 -6.55 22.48
N ILE A 263 -1.10 -7.58 22.62
CA ILE A 263 -1.68 -8.30 21.50
C ILE A 263 -3.19 -8.33 21.67
N PHE A 264 -3.91 -7.84 20.66
CA PHE A 264 -5.36 -8.00 20.57
C PHE A 264 -5.71 -8.95 19.43
N GLU A 265 -6.39 -10.03 19.77
CA GLU A 265 -6.87 -11.07 18.84
C GLU A 265 -8.38 -10.91 18.60
N ASN A 266 -8.81 -10.89 17.34
CA ASN A 266 -10.20 -10.54 16.98
C ASN A 266 -11.04 -11.70 16.41
N GLY A 267 -11.17 -12.79 17.15
CA GLY A 267 -12.15 -13.86 16.90
C GLY A 267 -11.69 -14.91 15.88
N SER A 268 -10.46 -15.39 16.01
CA SER A 268 -9.85 -16.40 15.14
C SER A 268 -10.58 -17.74 15.21
N LYS A 269 -10.57 -18.47 14.09
CA LYS A 269 -11.23 -19.78 13.91
C LYS A 269 -10.26 -20.96 13.98
N ASP A 270 -8.97 -20.67 14.00
CA ASP A 270 -7.87 -21.62 14.12
C ASP A 270 -7.32 -21.66 15.57
N HIS A 271 -6.15 -22.28 15.78
CA HIS A 271 -5.55 -22.38 17.11
C HIS A 271 -4.88 -21.08 17.61
N THR A 272 -5.03 -19.93 16.92
CA THR A 272 -4.38 -18.66 17.27
C THR A 272 -4.58 -18.28 18.74
N THR A 273 -5.82 -18.31 19.25
CA THR A 273 -6.12 -17.90 20.62
C THR A 273 -5.43 -18.80 21.67
N THR A 274 -5.38 -20.11 21.43
CA THR A 274 -4.70 -21.08 22.32
C THR A 274 -3.18 -20.92 22.25
N MET A 275 -2.62 -20.70 21.07
CA MET A 275 -1.20 -20.45 20.91
C MET A 275 -0.76 -19.13 21.56
N LEU A 276 -1.59 -18.09 21.47
CA LEU A 276 -1.38 -16.83 22.19
C LEU A 276 -1.43 -17.00 23.72
N ALA A 277 -2.26 -17.90 24.24
CA ALA A 277 -2.26 -18.25 25.66
C ALA A 277 -0.91 -18.86 26.09
N HIS A 278 -0.35 -19.76 25.29
CA HIS A 278 0.99 -20.32 25.55
C HIS A 278 2.10 -19.28 25.42
N LEU A 279 2.02 -18.35 24.45
CA LEU A 279 2.95 -17.23 24.35
C LEU A 279 2.88 -16.31 25.58
N ALA A 280 1.68 -16.00 26.07
CA ALA A 280 1.51 -15.23 27.31
C ALA A 280 2.21 -15.90 28.50
N ALA A 281 1.98 -17.20 28.70
CA ALA A 281 2.64 -17.96 29.76
C ALA A 281 4.18 -18.01 29.59
N ALA A 282 4.68 -18.03 28.35
CA ALA A 282 6.12 -17.95 28.05
C ALA A 282 6.70 -16.56 28.40
N LEU A 283 5.98 -15.48 28.10
CA LEU A 283 6.37 -14.11 28.45
C LEU A 283 6.38 -13.91 29.97
N THR A 284 5.39 -14.45 30.69
CA THR A 284 5.36 -14.50 32.16
C THR A 284 6.59 -15.22 32.70
N ALA A 285 6.97 -16.36 32.11
CA ALA A 285 8.15 -17.12 32.53
C ALA A 285 9.46 -16.34 32.37
N LEU A 286 9.56 -15.48 31.35
CA LEU A 286 10.69 -14.57 31.12
C LEU A 286 10.60 -13.25 31.89
N GLY A 287 9.53 -13.02 32.64
CA GLY A 287 9.32 -11.77 33.37
C GLY A 287 9.05 -10.56 32.46
N VAL A 288 8.60 -10.78 31.22
CA VAL A 288 8.23 -9.73 30.27
C VAL A 288 6.80 -9.28 30.54
N ASP A 289 6.61 -7.97 30.72
CA ASP A 289 5.28 -7.39 30.92
C ASP A 289 4.46 -7.46 29.63
N HIS A 290 3.19 -7.86 29.72
CA HIS A 290 2.36 -8.04 28.53
C HIS A 290 0.86 -7.94 28.81
N THR A 291 0.08 -7.72 27.75
CA THR A 291 -1.38 -7.76 27.75
C THR A 291 -1.83 -8.46 26.47
N ILE A 292 -2.16 -9.75 26.58
CA ILE A 292 -2.63 -10.57 25.46
C ILE A 292 -4.10 -10.91 25.71
N VAL A 293 -4.95 -10.37 24.85
CA VAL A 293 -6.40 -10.45 25.00
C VAL A 293 -7.08 -10.84 23.69
N SER A 294 -8.22 -11.51 23.79
CA SER A 294 -9.02 -11.97 22.66
C SER A 294 -10.50 -11.59 22.84
N ASP A 295 -11.16 -11.17 21.77
CA ASP A 295 -12.61 -11.08 21.70
C ASP A 295 -13.14 -12.13 20.72
N PRO A 296 -13.87 -13.16 21.18
CA PRO A 296 -14.35 -14.24 20.31
C PRO A 296 -15.50 -13.82 19.38
N ARG A 297 -16.05 -12.61 19.51
CA ARG A 297 -17.18 -12.15 18.70
C ARG A 297 -16.71 -11.79 17.30
N GLU A 298 -17.31 -12.43 16.30
CA GLU A 298 -16.99 -12.17 14.89
C GLU A 298 -17.45 -10.78 14.46
N THR A 299 -16.57 -10.04 13.79
CA THR A 299 -16.93 -8.81 13.10
C THR A 299 -17.74 -9.12 11.85
N ASP A 300 -18.95 -8.57 11.73
CA ASP A 300 -19.62 -8.52 10.43
C ASP A 300 -18.99 -7.43 9.56
N TRP A 301 -17.91 -7.79 8.90
CA TRP A 301 -17.22 -6.91 7.95
C TRP A 301 -18.14 -6.42 6.82
N LYS A 302 -19.28 -7.06 6.54
CA LYS A 302 -20.20 -6.57 5.52
C LYS A 302 -21.01 -5.37 6.01
N ALA A 303 -21.30 -5.31 7.32
CA ALA A 303 -22.13 -4.29 7.94
C ALA A 303 -21.34 -3.06 8.44
N VAL A 304 -20.11 -3.24 8.90
CA VAL A 304 -19.30 -2.14 9.47
C VAL A 304 -18.38 -1.49 8.44
N ASP A 305 -18.03 -0.22 8.65
CA ASP A 305 -16.91 0.41 7.95
C ASP A 305 -15.61 -0.25 8.41
N ARG A 306 -14.83 -0.75 7.43
CA ARG A 306 -13.61 -1.51 7.73
C ARG A 306 -12.57 -0.64 8.44
N ILE A 307 -12.46 0.64 8.05
CA ILE A 307 -11.42 1.53 8.54
C ILE A 307 -11.72 1.97 9.97
N ASP A 308 -12.99 2.30 10.24
CA ASP A 308 -13.44 2.63 11.58
C ASP A 308 -13.30 1.44 12.54
N GLN A 309 -13.65 0.22 12.11
CA GLN A 309 -13.46 -0.98 12.92
C GLN A 309 -11.98 -1.26 13.21
N LEU A 310 -11.11 -1.12 12.22
CA LEU A 310 -9.68 -1.32 12.35
C LEU A 310 -9.01 -0.28 13.26
N ALA A 311 -9.53 0.95 13.28
CA ALA A 311 -9.10 1.97 14.23
C ALA A 311 -9.43 1.57 15.67
N VAL A 312 -10.62 1.01 15.91
CA VAL A 312 -11.03 0.49 17.23
C VAL A 312 -10.08 -0.61 17.69
N TYR A 313 -9.78 -1.60 16.85
CA TYR A 313 -8.88 -2.71 17.20
C TYR A 313 -7.45 -2.27 17.49
N ARG A 314 -6.89 -1.32 16.73
CA ARG A 314 -5.56 -0.77 17.01
C ARG A 314 -5.53 0.04 18.30
N ASN A 315 -6.61 0.76 18.60
CA ASN A 315 -6.73 1.48 19.86
C ASN A 315 -6.73 0.55 21.08
N VAL A 316 -7.25 -0.68 20.96
CA VAL A 316 -7.13 -1.71 22.03
C VAL A 316 -5.66 -2.12 22.23
N ALA A 317 -4.91 -2.35 21.14
CA ALA A 317 -3.51 -2.76 21.22
C ALA A 317 -2.56 -1.69 21.80
N ILE A 318 -2.97 -0.41 21.83
CA ILE A 318 -2.21 0.68 22.49
C ILE A 318 -2.77 1.10 23.85
N GLU A 319 -3.81 0.44 24.34
CA GLU A 319 -4.43 0.80 25.61
C GLU A 319 -3.45 0.81 26.80
N PRO A 320 -2.41 -0.05 26.88
CA PRO A 320 -1.40 0.04 27.94
C PRO A 320 -0.70 1.42 28.02
N MET A 321 -0.44 2.08 26.88
CA MET A 321 0.13 3.43 26.88
C MET A 321 -0.86 4.48 27.37
N ARG A 322 -2.13 4.31 27.02
CA ARG A 322 -3.21 5.26 27.36
C ARG A 322 -3.60 5.20 28.83
N SER A 323 -3.69 3.99 29.37
CA SER A 323 -4.01 3.74 30.78
C SER A 323 -2.84 4.06 31.71
N GLN A 324 -1.60 3.95 31.23
CA GLN A 324 -0.39 4.23 32.00
C GLN A 324 0.53 5.26 31.29
N PRO A 325 0.07 6.50 31.04
CA PRO A 325 0.84 7.49 30.28
C PRO A 325 2.14 7.89 30.99
N ALA A 326 2.20 7.74 32.31
CA ALA A 326 3.38 8.05 33.14
C ALA A 326 4.42 6.92 33.18
N ALA A 327 4.22 5.79 32.49
CA ALA A 327 5.14 4.66 32.53
C ALA A 327 6.43 4.84 31.72
N GLY A 328 6.72 6.06 31.25
CA GLY A 328 7.98 6.39 30.57
C GLY A 328 8.11 5.78 29.17
N TRP A 329 7.01 5.72 28.41
CA TRP A 329 7.00 5.21 27.04
C TRP A 329 7.87 6.05 26.11
N GLY A 330 8.83 5.40 25.43
CA GLY A 330 9.70 6.04 24.44
C GLY A 330 9.33 5.65 23.01
N ASP A 331 8.90 4.40 22.83
CA ASP A 331 8.75 3.75 21.53
C ASP A 331 7.47 2.91 21.49
N VAL A 332 6.82 2.89 20.33
CA VAL A 332 5.81 1.86 20.00
C VAL A 332 6.15 1.25 18.65
N VAL A 333 6.18 -0.08 18.58
CA VAL A 333 6.37 -0.85 17.36
C VAL A 333 5.09 -1.62 17.08
N PHE A 334 4.43 -1.29 15.99
CA PHE A 334 3.32 -2.06 15.46
C PHE A 334 3.82 -3.17 14.56
N ILE A 335 3.31 -4.38 14.76
CA ILE A 335 3.59 -5.54 13.91
C ILE A 335 2.24 -6.17 13.54
N ASN A 336 1.97 -6.27 12.24
CA ASN A 336 0.83 -7.01 11.71
C ASN A 336 1.06 -8.54 11.85
N ASP A 337 0.13 -9.32 11.33
CA ASP A 337 0.24 -10.76 11.06
C ASP A 337 1.23 -11.06 9.90
N VAL A 338 2.48 -10.61 10.03
CA VAL A 338 3.55 -10.76 9.03
C VAL A 338 4.78 -11.50 9.56
N TYR A 339 5.47 -12.22 8.70
CA TYR A 339 6.77 -12.83 8.99
C TYR A 339 7.84 -11.74 9.15
N VAL A 340 8.55 -11.79 10.28
CA VAL A 340 9.63 -10.87 10.67
C VAL A 340 10.69 -11.60 11.51
N CYS A 341 11.96 -11.22 11.34
CA CYS A 341 13.05 -11.69 12.20
C CYS A 341 13.34 -10.71 13.35
N PRO A 342 14.00 -11.17 14.44
CA PRO A 342 14.40 -10.28 15.54
C PRO A 342 15.22 -9.07 15.09
N ALA A 343 16.15 -9.29 14.15
CA ALA A 343 17.00 -8.23 13.60
C ALA A 343 16.20 -7.18 12.82
N ASP A 344 15.08 -7.54 12.19
CA ASP A 344 14.21 -6.62 11.45
C ASP A 344 13.56 -5.61 12.41
N VAL A 345 13.07 -6.09 13.56
CA VAL A 345 12.47 -5.23 14.61
C VAL A 345 13.51 -4.26 15.19
N LEU A 346 14.71 -4.78 15.50
CA LEU A 346 15.80 -3.98 16.07
C LEU A 346 16.35 -2.96 15.07
N GLU A 347 16.54 -3.32 13.80
CA GLU A 347 16.99 -2.39 12.76
C GLU A 347 15.97 -1.27 12.55
N LEU A 348 14.67 -1.58 12.58
CA LEU A 348 13.64 -0.56 12.42
C LEU A 348 13.63 0.45 13.58
N LEU A 349 13.75 -0.03 14.83
CA LEU A 349 13.94 0.81 16.01
C LEU A 349 15.23 1.64 15.92
N PHE A 350 16.33 1.01 15.51
CA PHE A 350 17.62 1.66 15.35
C PHE A 350 17.54 2.80 14.33
N GLN A 351 17.05 2.53 13.11
CA GLN A 351 16.96 3.51 12.04
C GLN A 351 16.06 4.67 12.41
N ARG A 352 14.94 4.43 13.11
CA ARG A 352 14.08 5.51 13.63
C ARG A 352 14.87 6.49 14.50
N LYS A 353 15.58 5.98 15.51
CA LYS A 353 16.37 6.80 16.45
C LYS A 353 17.60 7.42 15.78
N ALA A 354 18.31 6.63 14.97
CA ALA A 354 19.53 7.04 14.29
C ALA A 354 19.26 8.15 13.27
N GLN A 355 18.17 8.07 12.50
CA GLN A 355 17.76 9.10 11.54
C GLN A 355 17.10 10.32 12.19
N ASP A 356 16.90 10.31 13.51
CA ASP A 356 16.09 11.31 14.22
C ASP A 356 14.69 11.45 13.60
N ALA A 357 14.09 10.30 13.29
CA ALA A 357 12.77 10.15 12.72
C ALA A 357 11.72 9.91 13.81
N ASP A 358 10.50 10.37 13.55
CA ASP A 358 9.33 10.10 14.39
C ASP A 358 8.67 8.77 14.05
N ALA A 359 8.83 8.32 12.81
CA ALA A 359 8.32 7.06 12.29
C ALA A 359 9.34 6.38 11.37
N ALA A 360 9.47 5.06 11.48
CA ALA A 360 10.20 4.22 10.54
C ALA A 360 9.36 2.98 10.20
N CYS A 361 9.09 2.75 8.91
CA CYS A 361 8.33 1.59 8.43
C CYS A 361 9.22 0.60 7.70
N ALA A 362 8.85 -0.68 7.81
CA ALA A 362 9.40 -1.74 6.98
C ALA A 362 8.90 -1.63 5.52
N MET A 363 9.28 -2.60 4.70
CA MET A 363 8.76 -2.80 3.35
C MET A 363 7.88 -4.06 3.29
N ASP A 364 6.60 -3.86 2.96
CA ASP A 364 5.61 -4.92 2.81
C ASP A 364 5.59 -5.46 1.38
N TRP A 365 5.95 -6.73 1.23
CA TRP A 365 6.08 -7.38 -0.06
C TRP A 365 5.05 -8.48 -0.24
N ARG A 366 4.57 -8.59 -1.48
CA ARG A 366 3.81 -9.74 -1.98
C ARG A 366 4.43 -10.26 -3.26
N ARG A 367 4.19 -11.53 -3.58
CA ARG A 367 4.46 -12.06 -4.91
C ARG A 367 3.58 -11.40 -5.98
N THR A 368 4.09 -11.32 -7.20
CA THR A 368 3.34 -10.93 -8.39
C THR A 368 2.19 -11.92 -8.61
N LYS A 369 1.00 -11.43 -8.94
CA LYS A 369 -0.23 -12.25 -9.03
C LYS A 369 -0.77 -12.33 -10.47
N GLY A 370 -1.66 -13.29 -10.70
CA GLY A 370 -2.46 -13.38 -11.92
C GLY A 370 -1.64 -13.73 -13.15
N LEU A 371 -2.04 -13.20 -14.32
CA LEU A 371 -1.32 -13.45 -15.57
C LEU A 371 0.14 -13.01 -15.47
N GLY A 372 0.43 -11.89 -14.79
CA GLY A 372 1.80 -11.37 -14.61
C GLY A 372 2.77 -12.40 -14.03
N GLN A 373 2.34 -13.20 -13.06
CA GLN A 373 3.14 -14.27 -12.46
C GLN A 373 3.62 -15.30 -13.50
N ARG A 374 2.80 -15.61 -14.51
CA ARG A 374 3.16 -16.59 -15.56
C ARG A 374 4.25 -16.07 -16.50
N TRP A 375 4.37 -14.75 -16.63
CA TRP A 375 5.37 -14.11 -17.50
C TRP A 375 6.63 -13.73 -16.73
N ARG A 376 6.49 -13.35 -15.47
CA ARG A 376 7.61 -12.98 -14.62
C ARG A 376 7.29 -13.24 -13.16
N ASP A 377 8.05 -14.15 -12.58
CA ASP A 377 8.05 -14.34 -11.14
C ASP A 377 8.87 -13.22 -10.50
N GLY A 378 8.32 -12.63 -9.45
CA GLY A 378 8.91 -11.45 -8.83
C GLY A 378 8.04 -10.89 -7.73
N ILE A 379 8.56 -9.91 -7.00
CA ILE A 379 7.90 -9.28 -5.86
C ILE A 379 7.30 -7.91 -6.25
N LYS A 380 6.27 -7.50 -5.52
CA LYS A 380 5.68 -6.16 -5.61
C LYS A 380 5.40 -5.63 -4.22
N PHE A 381 5.60 -4.33 -4.05
CA PHE A 381 5.21 -3.63 -2.84
C PHE A 381 3.69 -3.69 -2.65
N TYR A 382 3.27 -4.22 -1.51
CA TYR A 382 1.87 -4.49 -1.17
C TYR A 382 1.15 -3.21 -0.73
N ASP A 383 1.69 -2.51 0.27
CA ASP A 383 1.00 -1.42 0.98
C ASP A 383 1.07 -0.06 0.28
N ASN A 384 0.83 -0.07 -1.03
CA ASN A 384 0.77 1.15 -1.84
C ASN A 384 -0.42 2.06 -1.49
N TRP A 385 -1.43 1.52 -0.78
CA TRP A 385 -2.62 2.28 -0.43
C TRP A 385 -2.37 3.25 0.72
N VAL A 386 -1.62 2.86 1.76
CA VAL A 386 -1.26 3.72 2.89
C VAL A 386 -0.01 4.56 2.58
N SER A 387 0.99 3.97 1.92
CA SER A 387 2.28 4.63 1.74
C SER A 387 2.26 5.80 0.77
N ARG A 388 2.89 6.91 1.15
CA ARG A 388 3.01 8.10 0.30
C ARG A 388 4.44 8.61 0.27
N THR A 389 4.91 8.98 -0.93
CA THR A 389 6.21 9.63 -1.10
C THR A 389 6.24 10.94 -0.33
N LEU A 390 7.43 11.51 -0.10
CA LEU A 390 7.54 12.80 0.57
C LEU A 390 6.84 13.93 -0.20
N ARG A 391 6.63 13.78 -1.52
CA ARG A 391 5.84 14.71 -2.35
C ARG A 391 4.33 14.44 -2.31
N GLY A 392 3.89 13.43 -1.56
CA GLY A 392 2.49 13.06 -1.40
C GLY A 392 1.94 12.15 -2.50
N GLY A 393 2.78 11.62 -3.38
CA GLY A 393 2.44 10.63 -4.40
C GLY A 393 2.28 9.21 -3.82
N MET A 394 1.74 8.27 -4.59
CA MET A 394 1.86 6.83 -4.25
C MET A 394 3.29 6.38 -4.52
N LEU A 395 3.85 5.45 -3.73
CA LEU A 395 5.20 4.94 -4.01
C LEU A 395 5.27 4.31 -5.41
N ARG A 396 4.21 3.58 -5.76
CA ARG A 396 4.00 2.98 -7.07
C ARG A 396 2.78 3.60 -7.74
N ALA A 397 2.98 4.33 -8.84
CA ALA A 397 1.87 4.88 -9.60
C ALA A 397 1.11 3.74 -10.32
N ARG A 398 -0.12 3.43 -9.87
CA ARG A 398 -1.01 2.50 -10.59
C ARG A 398 -1.64 3.20 -11.80
N ALA A 399 -0.81 3.54 -12.78
CA ALA A 399 -1.22 4.34 -13.94
C ALA A 399 -1.90 3.52 -15.05
N ASP A 400 -1.74 2.20 -15.07
CA ASP A 400 -2.33 1.35 -16.11
C ASP A 400 -2.62 -0.08 -15.65
N VAL A 401 -3.43 -0.78 -16.46
CA VAL A 401 -3.80 -2.20 -16.28
C VAL A 401 -2.63 -3.16 -16.51
N LEU A 402 -1.51 -2.67 -17.05
CA LEU A 402 -0.30 -3.45 -17.31
C LEU A 402 0.71 -3.38 -16.15
N ALA A 403 0.39 -2.63 -15.09
CA ALA A 403 1.28 -2.44 -13.94
C ALA A 403 1.65 -3.74 -13.21
N GLU A 404 0.92 -4.85 -13.40
CA GLU A 404 1.33 -6.15 -12.85
C GLU A 404 2.43 -6.83 -13.69
N PHE A 405 2.69 -6.41 -14.93
CA PHE A 405 3.74 -6.96 -15.80
C PHE A 405 5.10 -6.26 -15.65
N ARG A 406 5.10 -5.05 -15.10
CA ARG A 406 6.31 -4.22 -14.85
C ARG A 406 7.08 -4.68 -13.61
N ASP A 407 8.36 -4.31 -13.51
CA ASP A 407 9.20 -4.60 -12.35
C ASP A 407 8.70 -3.97 -11.06
N GLY A 408 8.37 -4.80 -10.07
CA GLY A 408 7.78 -4.32 -8.83
C GLY A 408 8.73 -3.51 -7.96
N VAL A 409 10.04 -3.67 -8.15
CA VAL A 409 11.08 -2.90 -7.47
C VAL A 409 11.37 -1.62 -8.27
N ASP A 410 11.54 -1.70 -9.58
CA ASP A 410 11.87 -0.52 -10.40
C ASP A 410 10.71 0.48 -10.53
N GLU A 411 9.47 0.03 -10.31
CA GLU A 411 8.28 0.91 -10.28
C GLU A 411 8.22 1.81 -9.02
N LEU A 412 9.03 1.56 -7.99
CA LEU A 412 9.00 2.36 -6.77
C LEU A 412 9.76 3.68 -6.94
N TRP A 413 9.08 4.79 -6.65
CA TRP A 413 9.60 6.16 -6.89
C TRP A 413 9.98 6.41 -8.35
N ASP A 414 9.30 5.77 -9.30
CA ASP A 414 9.54 5.93 -10.74
C ASP A 414 9.02 7.26 -11.33
N GLN A 415 8.31 8.06 -10.52
CA GLN A 415 7.64 9.27 -10.96
C GLN A 415 8.62 10.47 -11.10
N PRO A 416 8.33 11.43 -12.01
CA PRO A 416 9.16 12.63 -12.17
C PRO A 416 9.33 13.41 -10.88
N GLY A 417 10.57 13.73 -10.52
CA GLY A 417 10.90 14.50 -9.34
C GLY A 417 11.09 13.69 -8.06
N GLU A 418 10.99 12.37 -8.12
CA GLU A 418 11.31 11.45 -7.01
C GLU A 418 12.74 10.87 -7.14
N GLU A 419 13.61 11.49 -7.94
CA GLU A 419 14.95 10.94 -8.27
C GLU A 419 15.78 10.70 -7.01
N TYR A 420 15.74 11.64 -6.05
CA TYR A 420 16.40 11.50 -4.75
C TYR A 420 15.91 10.27 -3.96
N SER A 421 14.58 10.11 -3.87
CA SER A 421 13.97 8.99 -3.16
C SER A 421 14.30 7.66 -3.85
N ARG A 422 14.26 7.65 -5.19
CA ARG A 422 14.58 6.49 -6.03
C ARG A 422 16.03 6.06 -5.90
N GLU A 423 16.97 7.01 -5.96
CA GLU A 423 18.40 6.73 -5.81
C GLU A 423 18.70 6.12 -4.44
N ARG A 424 18.18 6.72 -3.35
CA ARG A 424 18.31 6.17 -1.99
C ARG A 424 17.72 4.77 -1.88
N PHE A 425 16.53 4.55 -2.44
CA PHE A 425 15.89 3.24 -2.45
C PHE A 425 16.72 2.20 -3.19
N GLN A 426 17.25 2.54 -4.36
CA GLN A 426 18.09 1.65 -5.18
C GLN A 426 19.37 1.25 -4.43
N LEU A 427 19.95 2.16 -3.65
CA LEU A 427 21.09 1.92 -2.77
C LEU A 427 20.72 1.18 -1.47
N GLY A 428 19.44 0.89 -1.20
CA GLY A 428 19.00 0.26 0.05
C GLY A 428 19.01 1.20 1.27
N LEU A 429 19.20 2.50 1.07
CA LEU A 429 19.25 3.49 2.14
C LEU A 429 17.84 3.88 2.62
N PRO A 430 17.67 4.33 3.89
CA PRO A 430 16.38 4.83 4.38
C PRO A 430 15.84 5.97 3.54
N VAL A 431 14.56 5.91 3.17
CA VAL A 431 13.91 6.86 2.25
C VAL A 431 12.88 7.70 3.00
N PRO A 432 12.95 9.04 2.96
CA PRO A 432 11.95 9.88 3.61
C PRO A 432 10.59 9.80 2.86
N VAL A 433 9.51 9.72 3.63
CA VAL A 433 8.14 9.57 3.13
C VAL A 433 7.18 10.45 3.91
N TYR A 434 5.95 10.62 3.40
CA TYR A 434 4.89 11.28 4.16
C TYR A 434 4.21 10.31 5.13
N SER A 435 3.83 9.12 4.64
CA SER A 435 3.12 8.11 5.42
C SER A 435 3.54 6.71 4.99
N CYS A 436 3.48 5.76 5.92
CA CYS A 436 3.69 4.33 5.69
C CYS A 436 3.12 3.50 6.87
N TRP A 437 2.88 2.21 6.66
CA TRP A 437 2.49 1.25 7.72
C TRP A 437 3.18 -0.09 7.49
N ASN A 438 3.01 -0.64 6.28
CA ASN A 438 3.90 -1.61 5.65
C ASN A 438 4.23 -2.83 6.50
N GLY A 439 3.22 -3.43 7.15
CA GLY A 439 3.37 -4.65 7.95
C GLY A 439 4.05 -4.45 9.30
N MET A 440 5.04 -3.56 9.41
CA MET A 440 5.72 -3.21 10.64
C MET A 440 6.15 -1.74 10.66
N LEU A 441 5.85 -1.03 11.75
CA LEU A 441 6.09 0.40 11.93
C LEU A 441 6.58 0.72 13.34
N SER A 442 7.69 1.41 13.45
CA SER A 442 8.22 1.96 14.70
C SER A 442 7.94 3.45 14.81
N LEU A 443 7.34 3.90 15.91
CA LEU A 443 6.97 5.29 16.18
C LEU A 443 7.55 5.78 17.51
N THR A 444 7.76 7.09 17.61
CA THR A 444 7.85 7.74 18.93
C THR A 444 6.52 7.62 19.67
N ALA A 445 6.57 7.28 20.97
CA ALA A 445 5.37 7.13 21.79
C ALA A 445 4.74 8.47 22.21
N GLU A 446 5.49 9.58 22.16
CA GLU A 446 5.07 10.88 22.71
C GLU A 446 3.67 11.34 22.23
N PRO A 447 3.31 11.21 20.94
CA PRO A 447 1.98 11.64 20.47
C PRO A 447 0.82 10.85 21.08
N PHE A 448 1.05 9.61 21.53
CA PHE A 448 0.01 8.75 22.13
C PHE A 448 -0.21 9.00 23.62
N VAL A 449 0.76 9.60 24.32
CA VAL A 449 0.73 9.80 25.78
C VAL A 449 0.71 11.27 26.19
N SER A 450 0.96 12.19 25.26
CA SER A 450 1.00 13.64 25.48
C SER A 450 0.21 14.39 24.41
N THR A 451 -0.22 15.61 24.72
CA THR A 451 -0.80 16.57 23.76
C THR A 451 0.23 17.56 23.22
N ALA A 452 1.46 17.55 23.74
CA ALA A 452 2.52 18.48 23.34
C ALA A 452 2.88 18.36 21.86
N SER A 453 3.21 19.48 21.24
CA SER A 453 3.86 19.49 19.92
C SER A 453 5.32 19.03 20.04
N SER A 454 5.89 18.57 18.93
CA SER A 454 7.30 18.13 18.90
C SER A 454 8.24 19.23 19.41
N SER A 455 9.16 18.84 20.29
CA SER A 455 10.18 19.73 20.87
C SER A 455 11.08 20.41 19.83
N ARG A 456 11.18 19.84 18.62
CA ARG A 456 11.89 20.43 17.48
C ARG A 456 11.26 21.76 17.01
N TYR A 457 10.00 22.02 17.35
CA TYR A 457 9.24 23.19 16.92
C TYR A 457 9.04 24.24 18.03
N ASN A 458 9.93 24.26 19.04
CA ASN A 458 9.78 25.12 20.20
C ASN A 458 9.75 26.63 19.81
N LEU A 459 8.59 27.27 19.99
CA LEU A 459 8.28 28.65 19.53
C LEU A 459 9.10 29.76 20.22
N PHE A 460 9.83 29.42 21.29
CA PHE A 460 10.60 30.36 22.12
C PHE A 460 12.13 30.25 21.94
N ALA A 461 12.60 29.39 21.03
CA ALA A 461 14.03 29.37 20.70
C ALA A 461 14.39 30.64 19.90
N PRO A 462 15.42 31.43 20.31
CA PRO A 462 15.88 32.55 19.51
C PRO A 462 16.25 32.05 18.12
N SER A 463 15.66 32.66 17.09
CA SER A 463 15.89 32.30 15.69
C SER A 463 17.33 32.59 15.29
N THR A 464 18.26 31.69 15.59
CA THR A 464 19.66 31.81 15.16
C THR A 464 20.08 30.75 14.16
N SER A 465 19.14 30.02 13.53
CA SER A 465 19.46 29.23 12.35
C SER A 465 18.29 29.24 11.35
N SER A 466 18.43 29.98 10.26
CA SER A 466 17.50 30.01 9.13
C SER A 466 17.61 28.78 8.21
N GLU A 467 17.79 27.59 8.78
CA GLU A 467 17.93 26.31 8.06
C GLU A 467 16.87 25.28 8.48
N THR A 468 15.74 25.75 9.00
CA THR A 468 14.64 24.88 9.41
C THR A 468 13.72 24.60 8.24
N TRP A 469 13.45 23.31 8.04
CA TRP A 469 12.29 22.76 7.36
C TRP A 469 11.09 23.73 7.39
N ARG A 470 10.80 24.46 6.31
CA ARG A 470 9.75 25.51 6.29
C ARG A 470 8.37 24.85 6.35
N ARG A 471 7.62 25.06 7.43
CA ARG A 471 6.26 24.52 7.65
C ARG A 471 5.35 25.48 8.41
N PRO A 472 4.01 25.33 8.26
CA PRO A 472 3.05 25.89 9.21
C PRO A 472 3.36 25.43 10.64
N PRO A 473 3.11 26.28 11.66
CA PRO A 473 3.34 25.90 13.04
C PRO A 473 2.46 24.69 13.44
N PRO A 474 2.94 23.82 14.34
CA PRO A 474 2.14 22.71 14.87
C PRO A 474 0.82 23.20 15.47
N ILE A 475 -0.25 22.43 15.24
CA ILE A 475 -1.55 22.70 15.87
C ILE A 475 -1.53 22.23 17.32
N GLN A 476 -2.23 22.97 18.19
CA GLN A 476 -2.51 22.52 19.55
C GLN A 476 -3.69 21.56 19.53
N VAL A 477 -3.59 20.48 20.31
CA VAL A 477 -4.62 19.44 20.41
C VAL A 477 -5.01 19.22 21.86
N ASP A 478 -6.28 18.90 22.10
CA ASP A 478 -6.81 18.69 23.45
C ASP A 478 -6.67 17.23 23.93
N ARG A 479 -6.30 16.31 23.03
CA ARG A 479 -6.22 14.87 23.32
C ARG A 479 -5.00 14.22 22.66
N PRO A 480 -4.40 13.20 23.28
CA PRO A 480 -3.39 12.38 22.63
C PRO A 480 -3.93 11.71 21.37
N VAL A 481 -3.01 11.35 20.47
CA VAL A 481 -3.33 10.71 19.19
C VAL A 481 -3.97 9.35 19.41
N GLN A 482 -4.96 9.04 18.58
CA GLN A 482 -5.64 7.75 18.52
C GLN A 482 -5.88 7.39 17.06
N PHE A 483 -5.99 6.10 16.76
CA PHE A 483 -6.44 5.68 15.44
C PHE A 483 -7.89 6.10 15.25
N ARG A 484 -8.20 6.61 14.06
CA ARG A 484 -9.52 7.13 13.71
C ARG A 484 -9.79 7.03 12.22
N SER A 485 -11.06 6.89 11.86
CA SER A 485 -11.50 7.03 10.47
C SER A 485 -11.51 8.50 10.05
N ALA A 486 -11.18 8.77 8.77
CA ALA A 486 -11.31 10.10 8.18
C ALA A 486 -12.78 10.53 8.05
N LEU A 487 -13.72 9.58 8.02
CA LEU A 487 -15.16 9.86 7.90
C LEU A 487 -15.74 10.61 9.11
N ASN A 488 -15.04 10.60 10.24
CA ASN A 488 -15.47 11.27 11.46
C ASN A 488 -15.23 12.78 11.44
N HIS A 489 -14.55 13.32 10.41
CA HIS A 489 -14.21 14.73 10.29
C HIS A 489 -14.57 15.29 8.91
N MET A 490 -15.53 16.23 8.88
CA MET A 490 -15.93 16.94 7.67
C MET A 490 -14.73 17.61 6.99
N GLY A 491 -14.60 17.43 5.67
CA GLY A 491 -13.52 18.02 4.87
C GLY A 491 -12.22 17.21 4.86
N GLU A 492 -12.12 16.13 5.65
CA GLU A 492 -11.01 15.19 5.50
C GLU A 492 -11.24 14.24 4.33
N CYS A 493 -10.17 14.02 3.56
CA CYS A 493 -10.22 13.09 2.45
C CYS A 493 -10.23 11.63 2.94
N ALA A 494 -10.86 10.74 2.18
CA ALA A 494 -10.88 9.32 2.50
C ALA A 494 -9.45 8.74 2.55
N ALA A 495 -9.14 8.08 3.67
CA ALA A 495 -7.83 7.55 3.98
C ALA A 495 -7.95 6.35 4.96
N SER A 496 -6.93 5.51 4.99
CA SER A 496 -6.72 4.53 6.05
C SER A 496 -6.53 5.23 7.41
N GLU A 497 -6.96 4.57 8.47
CA GLU A 497 -6.64 4.81 9.87
C GLU A 497 -5.13 4.97 10.15
N CYS A 498 -4.27 4.28 9.39
CA CYS A 498 -2.82 4.42 9.50
C CYS A 498 -2.31 5.71 8.83
N LYS A 499 -3.01 6.18 7.79
CA LYS A 499 -2.68 7.42 7.10
C LYS A 499 -3.22 8.65 7.84
N THR A 500 -4.39 8.54 8.47
CA THR A 500 -4.89 9.58 9.39
C THR A 500 -3.97 9.70 10.61
N LEU A 501 -3.43 8.59 11.12
CA LEU A 501 -2.37 8.62 12.14
C LEU A 501 -1.17 9.47 11.69
N ALA A 502 -0.65 9.23 10.47
CA ALA A 502 0.43 10.03 9.93
C ALA A 502 0.07 11.52 9.86
N LYS A 503 -1.14 11.85 9.37
CA LYS A 503 -1.63 13.23 9.36
C LYS A 503 -1.62 13.86 10.76
N ASP A 504 -2.08 13.14 11.78
CA ASP A 504 -2.16 13.66 13.14
C ASP A 504 -0.76 13.88 13.74
N PHE A 505 0.17 12.96 13.51
CA PHE A 505 1.59 13.12 13.83
C PHE A 505 2.18 14.37 13.17
N TRP A 506 1.99 14.52 11.86
CA TRP A 506 2.48 15.66 11.09
C TRP A 506 1.91 16.99 11.57
N SER A 507 0.62 17.03 11.89
CA SER A 507 -0.05 18.24 12.40
C SER A 507 0.57 18.76 13.71
N ARG A 508 1.21 17.88 14.47
CA ARG A 508 1.86 18.16 15.76
C ARG A 508 3.38 18.31 15.66
N GLY A 509 3.95 18.33 14.46
CA GLY A 509 5.39 18.45 14.23
C GLY A 509 6.19 17.14 14.34
N PHE A 510 5.51 15.99 14.39
CA PHE A 510 6.13 14.65 14.33
C PHE A 510 6.13 14.13 12.90
N ASP A 511 6.92 14.80 12.07
CA ASP A 511 6.78 14.86 10.62
C ASP A 511 8.03 14.34 9.87
N ARG A 512 8.86 13.57 10.56
CA ARG A 512 10.00 12.85 9.99
C ARG A 512 9.68 11.37 9.90
N TRP A 513 9.21 10.95 8.74
CA TRP A 513 8.82 9.57 8.48
C TRP A 513 9.78 8.96 7.46
N VAL A 514 10.22 7.74 7.70
CA VAL A 514 11.13 7.00 6.81
C VAL A 514 10.60 5.61 6.51
N ILE A 515 10.93 5.10 5.34
CA ILE A 515 10.87 3.68 5.02
C ILE A 515 12.30 3.12 5.03
N VAL A 516 12.48 1.92 5.56
CA VAL A 516 13.78 1.25 5.69
C VAL A 516 13.81 0.04 4.77
N PRO A 517 14.49 0.10 3.60
CA PRO A 517 14.46 -0.97 2.60
C PRO A 517 15.08 -2.30 3.06
N SER A 518 16.02 -2.25 4.01
CA SER A 518 16.65 -3.43 4.59
C SER A 518 15.73 -4.25 5.50
N VAL A 519 14.60 -3.69 5.93
CA VAL A 519 13.61 -4.34 6.80
C VAL A 519 12.41 -4.78 5.95
N ARG A 520 12.21 -6.10 5.81
CA ARG A 520 11.13 -6.68 5.01
C ARG A 520 10.05 -7.33 5.88
N THR A 521 8.82 -7.31 5.39
CA THR A 521 7.69 -8.05 5.95
C THR A 521 6.90 -8.72 4.84
N THR A 522 6.37 -9.91 5.10
CA THR A 522 5.50 -10.64 4.16
C THR A 522 4.42 -11.41 4.91
N TYR A 523 3.29 -11.69 4.25
CA TYR A 523 2.21 -12.52 4.81
C TYR A 523 2.38 -14.01 4.50
N ASP A 524 3.41 -14.36 3.73
CA ASP A 524 3.74 -15.73 3.38
C ASP A 524 5.27 -15.92 3.31
N LEU A 525 5.72 -17.11 3.70
CA LEU A 525 7.14 -17.46 3.75
C LEU A 525 7.79 -17.56 2.37
N GLU A 526 7.02 -17.97 1.35
CA GLU A 526 7.52 -18.08 -0.02
C GLU A 526 7.98 -16.71 -0.54
N THR A 527 7.21 -15.66 -0.27
CA THR A 527 7.60 -14.29 -0.58
C THR A 527 8.78 -13.85 0.30
N PHE A 528 8.81 -14.20 1.59
CA PHE A 528 9.90 -13.81 2.51
C PHE A 528 11.27 -14.30 2.03
N SER A 529 11.30 -15.53 1.51
CA SER A 529 12.50 -16.22 1.02
C SER A 529 12.76 -16.01 -0.47
N HIS A 530 11.94 -15.19 -1.16
CA HIS A 530 12.08 -14.96 -2.59
C HIS A 530 13.44 -14.34 -2.94
N PRO A 531 14.20 -14.87 -3.93
CA PRO A 531 15.55 -14.41 -4.24
C PRO A 531 15.66 -12.90 -4.53
N GLN A 532 14.73 -12.34 -5.32
CA GLN A 532 14.68 -10.90 -5.61
C GLN A 532 14.54 -10.05 -4.33
N LEU A 533 13.81 -10.55 -3.31
CA LEU A 533 13.64 -9.84 -2.05
C LEU A 533 14.89 -9.97 -1.18
N VAL A 534 15.49 -11.17 -1.13
CA VAL A 534 16.76 -11.40 -0.42
C VAL A 534 17.87 -10.50 -0.97
N GLU A 535 17.97 -10.38 -2.31
CA GLU A 535 18.92 -9.48 -2.95
C GLU A 535 18.66 -8.01 -2.57
N LEU A 536 17.40 -7.56 -2.66
CA LEU A 536 17.02 -6.17 -2.35
C LEU A 536 17.39 -5.77 -0.92
N VAL A 537 17.05 -6.59 0.08
CA VAL A 537 17.37 -6.26 1.49
C VAL A 537 18.86 -6.32 1.79
N SER A 538 19.64 -7.04 0.96
CA SER A 538 21.08 -7.19 1.14
C SER A 538 21.93 -6.03 0.59
N ARG A 539 21.32 -5.11 -0.19
CA ARG A 539 22.04 -4.01 -0.87
C ARG A 539 22.75 -3.07 0.10
N HIS A 540 22.15 -2.83 1.26
CA HIS A 540 22.75 -2.05 2.36
C HIS A 540 22.45 -2.75 3.69
N SER A 541 23.22 -3.80 3.96
CA SER A 541 23.00 -4.60 5.16
C SER A 541 23.38 -3.82 6.43
N PRO A 542 22.67 -4.04 7.56
CA PRO A 542 22.97 -3.32 8.81
C PRO A 542 24.42 -3.52 9.30
N SER A 543 25.08 -4.63 8.93
CA SER A 543 26.46 -4.93 9.29
C SER A 543 27.50 -4.10 8.51
N GLN A 544 27.12 -3.53 7.36
CA GLN A 544 27.95 -2.65 6.53
C GLN A 544 27.74 -1.17 6.86
N SER A 545 26.64 -0.83 7.55
CA SER A 545 26.30 0.54 7.92
C SER A 545 27.27 1.13 8.95
N THR A 546 27.66 2.39 8.74
CA THR A 546 28.47 3.16 9.70
C THR A 546 27.63 4.13 10.54
N LEU A 547 26.31 4.14 10.34
CA LEU A 547 25.38 4.99 11.07
C LEU A 547 25.40 4.68 12.58
N ARG A 548 25.38 5.73 13.39
CA ARG A 548 25.31 5.65 14.86
C ARG A 548 24.09 6.40 15.39
N LEU A 549 23.66 6.09 16.61
CA LEU A 549 22.57 6.84 17.27
C LEU A 549 22.94 8.29 17.59
N GLU A 550 24.23 8.55 17.83
CA GLU A 550 24.75 9.90 18.05
C GLU A 550 24.81 10.68 16.74
N PRO A 551 24.37 11.96 16.72
CA PRO A 551 24.60 12.83 15.58
C PRO A 551 26.11 13.00 15.35
N PRO A 552 26.59 13.03 14.08
CA PRO A 552 27.99 13.34 13.81
C PRO A 552 28.35 14.73 14.37
N ALA A 553 29.59 14.87 14.86
CA ALA A 553 30.13 16.18 15.23
C ALA A 553 30.07 17.11 14.01
N LYS A 554 29.76 18.40 14.23
CA LYS A 554 29.49 19.44 13.19
C LYS A 554 30.65 19.74 12.20
N THR A 555 31.65 18.87 12.07
CA THR A 555 32.96 19.22 11.47
C THR A 555 33.38 18.41 10.25
N SER A 556 32.57 17.50 9.70
CA SER A 556 32.91 16.85 8.43
C SER A 556 32.22 17.53 7.25
N SER A 557 33.02 18.09 6.35
CA SER A 557 32.60 18.47 5.00
C SER A 557 32.16 17.21 4.25
N ASP A 558 30.86 17.09 3.98
CA ASP A 558 30.34 16.00 3.15
C ASP A 558 30.63 16.30 1.68
N ASP A 559 31.51 15.51 1.08
CA ASP A 559 31.82 15.55 -0.34
C ASP A 559 30.58 15.10 -1.15
N ALA A 560 30.21 15.90 -2.15
CA ALA A 560 28.84 16.02 -2.66
C ALA A 560 28.48 15.05 -3.80
N THR A 561 29.00 13.82 -3.80
CA THR A 561 28.79 12.87 -4.90
C THR A 561 28.06 11.57 -4.56
N GLU A 562 27.82 11.25 -3.28
CA GLU A 562 26.95 10.12 -2.89
C GLU A 562 25.96 10.52 -1.78
N PRO A 563 24.70 10.03 -1.80
CA PRO A 563 23.75 10.32 -0.74
C PRO A 563 24.20 9.69 0.58
N SER A 564 24.47 10.53 1.59
CA SER A 564 24.80 10.07 2.94
C SER A 564 23.72 9.15 3.51
N GLU A 565 24.10 8.11 4.26
CA GLU A 565 23.13 7.21 4.91
C GLU A 565 22.16 7.98 5.82
N ARG A 566 22.69 8.98 6.55
CA ARG A 566 21.90 9.91 7.36
C ARG A 566 21.15 10.90 6.47
N ILE A 567 19.85 11.08 6.71
CA ILE A 567 19.01 12.04 5.99
C ILE A 567 19.28 13.46 6.49
N ARG A 568 19.62 14.37 5.58
CA ARG A 568 19.67 15.81 5.86
C ARG A 568 18.27 16.41 5.75
N TRP A 569 17.54 16.37 6.87
CA TRP A 569 16.15 16.87 6.91
C TRP A 569 16.04 18.36 6.50
N SER A 570 17.06 19.19 6.76
CA SER A 570 17.08 20.62 6.36
C SER A 570 16.90 20.85 4.86
N ASP A 571 17.30 19.88 4.03
CA ASP A 571 17.35 20.01 2.57
C ASP A 571 16.00 19.63 1.93
N LEU A 572 15.08 19.11 2.73
CA LEU A 572 13.82 18.54 2.29
C LEU A 572 12.64 19.46 2.64
N THR A 573 11.56 19.34 1.87
CA THR A 573 10.34 20.12 2.05
C THR A 573 9.13 19.21 2.28
N PRO A 574 8.10 19.67 3.01
CA PRO A 574 6.84 18.93 3.10
C PRO A 574 6.20 18.69 1.73
N PRO A 575 5.31 17.69 1.62
CA PRO A 575 4.38 17.66 0.51
C PRO A 575 3.48 18.89 0.55
N GLN A 576 3.33 19.57 -0.58
CA GLN A 576 2.32 20.62 -0.75
C GLN A 576 0.92 20.02 -0.71
N GLU A 577 0.77 18.84 -1.30
CA GLU A 577 -0.49 18.13 -1.40
C GLU A 577 -0.27 16.64 -1.27
N ILE A 578 -1.25 15.92 -0.69
CA ILE A 578 -1.17 14.47 -0.52
C ILE A 578 -2.30 13.80 -1.30
N ILE A 579 -1.96 12.75 -2.06
CA ILE A 579 -2.94 11.97 -2.79
C ILE A 579 -3.79 11.15 -1.82
N CYS A 580 -5.09 11.41 -1.79
CA CYS A 580 -6.05 10.59 -1.07
C CYS A 580 -6.71 9.58 -2.00
N TRP A 581 -6.99 8.39 -1.44
CA TRP A 581 -7.59 7.28 -2.18
C TRP A 581 -8.59 6.59 -1.28
N ALA A 582 -9.87 6.66 -1.65
CA ALA A 582 -10.93 5.99 -0.91
C ALA A 582 -10.75 4.47 -0.97
N TRP A 583 -11.01 3.78 0.14
CA TRP A 583 -11.09 2.34 0.10
C TRP A 583 -12.34 1.93 -0.68
N VAL A 584 -12.20 1.10 -1.72
CA VAL A 584 -13.32 0.60 -2.51
C VAL A 584 -13.25 -0.92 -2.54
N ARG A 585 -14.36 -1.62 -2.24
CA ARG A 585 -14.43 -3.08 -2.33
C ARG A 585 -14.47 -3.54 -3.78
N GLY A 586 -13.41 -4.21 -4.24
CA GLY A 586 -13.36 -4.94 -5.51
C GLY A 586 -12.68 -4.19 -6.66
N PHE A 587 -13.04 -4.53 -7.90
CA PHE A 587 -12.44 -3.98 -9.11
C PHE A 587 -12.88 -2.53 -9.32
N HIS A 588 -11.90 -1.62 -9.40
CA HIS A 588 -12.10 -0.20 -9.66
C HIS A 588 -11.20 0.22 -10.83
N LEU A 589 -11.81 0.79 -11.87
CA LEU A 589 -11.10 1.43 -12.97
C LEU A 589 -11.02 2.93 -12.68
N ASP A 590 -9.85 3.41 -12.24
CA ASP A 590 -9.60 4.85 -12.07
C ASP A 590 -9.17 5.45 -13.40
N PHE A 591 -10.13 5.99 -14.15
CA PHE A 591 -9.80 6.86 -15.27
C PHE A 591 -9.56 8.27 -14.71
N GLU A 592 -8.39 8.84 -14.99
CA GLU A 592 -8.05 10.22 -14.62
C GLU A 592 -9.09 11.24 -15.12
N ILE A 593 -9.73 10.98 -16.27
CA ILE A 593 -10.86 11.73 -16.84
C ILE A 593 -12.10 11.71 -15.91
N ILE A 594 -12.41 10.56 -15.31
CA ILE A 594 -13.57 10.41 -14.41
C ILE A 594 -13.25 11.13 -13.09
N ARG A 595 -12.06 10.94 -12.53
CA ARG A 595 -11.60 11.66 -11.32
C ARG A 595 -11.58 13.18 -11.47
N ALA A 596 -11.16 13.70 -12.63
CA ALA A 596 -11.10 15.14 -12.88
C ALA A 596 -12.46 15.78 -13.21
N SER A 597 -13.40 15.02 -13.77
CA SER A 597 -14.75 15.51 -14.07
C SER A 597 -15.68 15.56 -12.85
N TRP A 598 -15.34 14.85 -11.77
CA TRP A 598 -16.20 14.73 -10.59
C TRP A 598 -16.05 15.87 -9.56
N GLU A 599 -14.85 16.44 -9.40
CA GLU A 599 -14.59 17.42 -8.33
C GLU A 599 -14.55 18.88 -8.82
N ARG A 600 -14.07 19.11 -10.05
CA ARG A 600 -14.00 20.44 -10.68
C ARG A 600 -14.20 20.33 -12.20
N PRO A 601 -15.40 19.96 -12.68
CA PRO A 601 -15.66 19.70 -14.11
C PRO A 601 -15.22 20.86 -15.01
N TRP A 602 -15.38 22.10 -14.53
CA TRP A 602 -15.02 23.30 -15.26
C TRP A 602 -13.51 23.59 -15.31
N ALA A 603 -12.74 23.23 -14.27
CA ALA A 603 -11.29 23.40 -14.28
C ALA A 603 -10.60 22.38 -15.21
N TYR A 604 -11.12 21.14 -15.24
CA TYR A 604 -10.64 20.11 -16.15
C TYR A 604 -10.97 20.44 -17.61
N ALA A 605 -12.22 20.85 -17.90
CA ALA A 605 -12.61 21.32 -19.22
C ALA A 605 -11.75 22.50 -19.67
N ARG A 606 -11.46 23.46 -18.78
CA ARG A 606 -10.55 24.57 -19.06
C ARG A 606 -9.14 24.07 -19.38
N SER A 607 -8.59 23.11 -18.63
CA SER A 607 -7.28 22.53 -18.90
C SER A 607 -7.18 21.81 -20.25
N LEU A 608 -8.25 21.12 -20.66
CA LEU A 608 -8.34 20.49 -21.98
C LEU A 608 -8.43 21.53 -23.09
N ILE A 609 -9.18 22.61 -22.89
CA ILE A 609 -9.28 23.73 -23.83
C ILE A 609 -7.93 24.46 -23.95
N THR A 610 -7.20 24.65 -22.85
CA THR A 610 -5.88 25.28 -22.87
C THR A 610 -4.84 24.38 -23.56
N ARG A 611 -4.86 23.06 -23.31
CA ARG A 611 -3.99 22.09 -24.00
C ARG A 611 -4.32 21.89 -25.48
N ALA A 612 -5.57 22.11 -25.88
CA ALA A 612 -5.96 22.06 -27.29
C ALA A 612 -5.64 23.37 -28.04
N ARG A 613 -5.27 24.44 -27.31
CA ARG A 613 -4.88 25.75 -27.86
C ARG A 613 -3.36 25.99 -27.85
N SER A 614 -2.60 25.17 -27.14
CA SER A 614 -1.14 25.05 -27.23
C SER A 614 -0.76 23.95 -28.22
#